data_AF-A0A7Y2MG52-F1
#
_entry.id   AF-A0A7Y2MG52-F1
#
_cell.length_a   1.000
_cell.length_b   1.000
_cell.length_c   1.000
_cell.angle_alpha   90.00
_cell.angle_beta   90.00
_cell.angle_gamma   90.00
#
_symmetry.space_group_name_H-M   'P 1'
#
loop_
_entity.id
_entity.type
_entity.pdbx_description
1 polymer ?
#
loop_
_entity_poly.entity_id
_entity_poly.type
_entity_poly.pdbx_seq_one_letter_code
_entity_poly.pdbx_strand_id
1 'polypeptide(L)'
;MMFWILVATMTAAVAAFLLYPLLRGAKAADDDRAGEAAVYRDQLRELDRDLVGGLISADEADYARAEIGRRLIAVSAAEPKTERKPVRPHRFSEAFVLLLLPVLGLCLYITLGRPDVPSRPLAGRLADPGNDMAVLIVKAERHLSENPDDGRG
;
A
#
# COMPACT_ATOMS: atom_id res chain seq x y z
N MET A 1 -10.52 24.49 1.17
CA MET A 1 -10.64 23.25 1.99
C MET A 1 -10.94 22.02 1.14
N MET A 2 -11.99 22.03 0.31
CA MET A 2 -12.36 20.88 -0.53
C MET A 2 -11.23 20.35 -1.44
N PHE A 3 -10.42 21.24 -2.03
CA PHE A 3 -9.23 20.85 -2.81
C PHE A 3 -8.24 20.01 -1.99
N TRP A 4 -7.85 20.48 -0.80
CA TRP A 4 -6.93 19.78 0.09
C TRP A 4 -7.48 18.44 0.56
N ILE A 5 -8.78 18.37 0.85
CA ILE A 5 -9.46 17.12 1.19
C ILE A 5 -9.34 16.13 0.02
N LEU A 6 -9.67 16.54 -1.20
CA LEU A 6 -9.61 15.69 -2.39
C LEU A 6 -8.19 15.15 -2.64
N VAL A 7 -7.19 16.03 -2.60
CA VAL A 7 -5.78 15.66 -2.80
C VAL A 7 -5.30 14.69 -1.71
N ALA A 8 -5.63 14.96 -0.45
CA ALA A 8 -5.28 14.09 0.67
C ALA A 8 -5.95 12.72 0.54
N THR A 9 -7.24 12.67 0.21
CA THR A 9 -7.99 11.43 0.02
C THR A 9 -7.44 10.61 -1.15
N MET A 10 -7.16 11.23 -2.30
CA MET A 10 -6.58 10.52 -3.44
C MET A 10 -5.19 9.97 -3.12
N THR A 11 -4.34 10.78 -2.47
CA THR A 11 -2.99 10.36 -2.07
C THR A 11 -3.07 9.19 -1.08
N ALA A 12 -3.95 9.26 -0.08
CA ALA A 12 -4.17 8.19 0.88
C ALA A 12 -4.69 6.91 0.21
N ALA A 13 -5.62 7.03 -0.74
CA ALA A 13 -6.14 5.89 -1.49
C ALA A 13 -5.05 5.19 -2.31
N VAL A 14 -4.22 5.96 -3.03
CA VAL A 14 -3.07 5.42 -3.79
C VAL A 14 -2.06 4.75 -2.87
N ALA A 15 -1.71 5.41 -1.75
CA ALA A 15 -0.81 4.84 -0.76
C ALA A 15 -1.35 3.54 -0.17
N ALA A 16 -2.64 3.48 0.17
CA ALA A 16 -3.29 2.27 0.67
C ALA A 16 -3.27 1.13 -0.37
N PHE A 17 -3.54 1.45 -1.64
CA PHE A 17 -3.54 0.46 -2.72
C PHE A 17 -2.15 -0.12 -2.98
N LEU A 18 -1.10 0.70 -2.86
CA LEU A 18 0.29 0.28 -3.02
C LEU A 18 0.82 -0.47 -1.78
N LEU A 19 0.40 -0.08 -0.58
CA LEU A 19 0.79 -0.75 0.67
C LEU A 19 0.04 -2.08 0.89
N TYR A 20 -1.17 -2.23 0.36
CA TYR A 20 -1.97 -3.44 0.52
C TYR A 20 -1.27 -4.74 0.06
N PRO A 21 -0.73 -4.86 -1.17
CA PRO A 21 -0.03 -6.07 -1.60
C PRO A 21 1.23 -6.32 -0.78
N LEU A 22 1.92 -5.26 -0.33
CA LEU A 22 3.13 -5.37 0.47
C LEU A 22 2.84 -5.93 1.88
N LEU A 23 1.76 -5.45 2.50
CA LEU A 23 1.27 -5.96 3.79
C LEU A 23 0.69 -7.38 3.64
N ARG A 24 0.09 -7.71 2.49
CA ARG A 24 -0.45 -9.05 2.23
C ARG A 24 0.65 -10.09 2.04
N GLY A 25 1.74 -9.76 1.35
CA GLY A 25 2.91 -10.65 1.21
C GLY A 25 3.57 -10.98 2.56
N ALA A 26 3.58 -10.02 3.49
CA ALA A 26 3.98 -10.23 4.87
C ALA A 26 3.19 -11.34 5.55
N LYS A 27 1.86 -11.24 5.41
CA LYS A 27 0.90 -12.07 6.11
C LYS A 27 0.87 -13.48 5.53
N ALA A 28 0.94 -13.61 4.20
CA ALA A 28 1.05 -14.91 3.54
C ALA A 28 2.30 -15.68 4.00
N ALA A 29 3.46 -15.01 4.08
CA ALA A 29 4.70 -15.63 4.56
C ALA A 29 4.68 -15.98 6.06
N ASP A 30 3.80 -15.37 6.86
CA ASP A 30 3.60 -15.69 8.27
C ASP A 30 2.62 -16.86 8.44
N ASP A 31 1.55 -16.88 7.62
CA ASP A 31 0.55 -17.95 7.58
C ASP A 31 1.15 -19.29 7.12
N ASP A 32 2.02 -19.27 6.10
CA ASP A 32 2.74 -20.46 5.63
C ASP A 32 3.62 -21.06 6.75
N ARG A 33 4.35 -20.20 7.49
CA ARG A 33 5.17 -20.63 8.63
C ARG A 33 4.33 -21.21 9.77
N ALA A 34 3.16 -20.62 10.04
CA ALA A 34 2.23 -21.13 11.05
C ALA A 34 1.64 -22.50 10.63
N GLY A 35 1.36 -22.69 9.35
CA GLY A 35 0.92 -23.96 8.76
C GLY A 35 1.97 -25.06 8.88
N GLU A 36 3.23 -24.78 8.54
CA GLU A 36 4.34 -25.74 8.67
C GLU A 36 4.53 -26.18 10.14
N ALA A 37 4.50 -25.25 11.09
CA ALA A 37 4.61 -25.58 12.52
C ALA A 37 3.44 -26.44 13.03
N ALA A 38 2.25 -26.31 12.44
CA ALA A 38 1.10 -27.17 12.78
C ALA A 38 1.33 -28.63 12.33
N VAL A 39 1.88 -28.83 11.13
CA VAL A 39 2.20 -30.18 10.61
C VAL A 39 3.21 -30.90 11.51
N TYR A 40 4.27 -30.23 11.94
CA TYR A 40 5.27 -30.83 12.84
C TYR A 40 4.72 -31.18 14.22
N ARG A 41 3.78 -30.38 14.76
CA ARG A 41 3.10 -30.72 16.02
C ARG A 41 2.24 -31.96 15.88
N ASP A 42 1.58 -32.14 14.74
CA ASP A 42 0.77 -33.33 14.50
C ASP A 42 1.63 -34.58 14.32
N GLN A 43 2.78 -34.48 13.64
CA GLN A 43 3.76 -35.57 13.55
C GLN A 43 4.27 -36.03 14.93
N LEU A 44 4.54 -35.09 15.84
CA LEU A 44 4.94 -35.43 17.22
C LEU A 44 3.82 -36.11 18.01
N ARG A 45 2.56 -35.73 17.79
CA ARG A 45 1.41 -36.38 18.43
C ARG A 45 1.17 -37.78 17.90
N GLU A 46 1.37 -37.99 16.61
CA GLU A 46 1.26 -39.30 15.98
C GLU A 46 2.34 -40.23 16.53
N LEU A 47 3.59 -39.74 16.62
CA LEU A 47 4.69 -40.48 17.23
C LEU A 47 4.42 -40.88 18.69
N ASP A 48 3.85 -39.97 19.49
CA ASP A 48 3.47 -40.25 20.89
C ASP A 48 2.38 -41.33 20.96
N ARG A 49 1.40 -41.31 20.04
CA ARG A 49 0.36 -42.33 19.96
C ARG A 49 0.92 -43.69 19.58
N ASP A 50 1.87 -43.74 18.64
CA ASP A 50 2.50 -44.99 18.21
C ASP A 50 3.35 -45.60 19.33
N LEU A 51 4.04 -44.77 20.11
CA LEU A 51 4.79 -45.21 21.29
C LEU A 51 3.86 -45.73 22.39
N VAL A 52 2.78 -45.01 22.72
CA VAL A 52 1.80 -45.46 23.72
C VAL A 52 1.05 -46.72 23.25
N GLY A 53 0.80 -46.84 21.94
CA GLY A 53 0.19 -48.00 21.30
C GLY A 53 1.13 -49.21 21.18
N GLY A 54 2.41 -49.06 21.51
CA GLY A 54 3.42 -50.12 21.39
C GLY A 54 3.74 -50.53 19.95
N LEU A 55 3.41 -49.68 18.98
CA LEU A 55 3.71 -49.89 17.55
C LEU A 55 5.19 -49.66 17.24
N ILE A 56 5.87 -48.85 18.06
CA ILE A 56 7.29 -48.54 17.97
C ILE A 56 7.95 -48.65 19.35
N SER A 57 9.24 -48.96 19.36
CA SER A 57 10.03 -48.99 20.59
C SER A 57 10.40 -47.58 21.07
N ALA A 58 10.79 -47.45 22.35
CA ALA A 58 11.23 -46.17 22.90
C ALA A 58 12.46 -45.60 22.16
N ASP A 59 13.41 -46.47 21.79
CA ASP A 59 14.60 -46.07 21.04
C ASP A 59 14.26 -45.55 19.63
N GLU A 60 13.29 -46.20 18.95
CA GLU A 60 12.79 -45.74 17.64
C GLU A 60 12.06 -44.41 17.74
N ALA A 61 11.25 -44.21 18.79
CA ALA A 61 10.56 -42.96 19.02
C ALA A 61 11.53 -41.81 19.32
N ASP A 62 12.58 -42.05 20.12
CA ASP A 62 13.60 -41.05 20.41
C ASP A 62 14.39 -40.67 19.15
N TYR A 63 14.75 -41.66 18.32
CA TYR A 63 15.40 -41.42 17.04
C TYR A 63 14.51 -40.60 16.09
N ALA A 64 13.23 -40.95 15.96
CA ALA A 64 12.28 -40.22 15.13
C ALA A 64 12.05 -38.78 15.64
N ARG A 65 11.98 -38.57 16.96
CA ARG A 65 11.85 -37.25 17.57
C ARG A 65 13.06 -36.37 17.27
N ALA A 66 14.27 -36.93 17.33
CA ALA A 66 15.50 -36.22 16.97
C ALA A 66 15.53 -35.84 15.48
N GLU A 67 15.08 -36.72 14.58
CA GLU A 67 15.02 -36.43 13.15
C GLU A 67 13.96 -35.39 12.78
N ILE A 68 12.78 -35.44 13.42
CA ILE A 68 11.73 -34.41 13.28
C ILE A 68 12.26 -33.05 13.75
N GLY A 69 12.92 -33.01 14.92
CA GLY A 69 13.56 -31.79 15.43
C GLY A 69 14.64 -31.26 14.49
N ARG A 70 15.48 -32.14 13.92
CA ARG A 70 16.50 -31.78 12.93
C ARG A 70 15.86 -31.18 11.66
N ARG A 71 14.77 -31.76 11.16
CA ARG A 71 14.02 -31.24 9.99
C ARG A 71 13.36 -29.90 10.28
N LEU A 72 12.78 -29.73 11.46
CA LEU A 72 12.20 -28.46 11.89
C LEU A 72 13.28 -27.35 11.97
N ILE A 73 14.45 -27.67 12.52
CA ILE A 73 15.59 -26.75 12.57
C ILE A 73 16.11 -26.47 11.15
N ALA A 74 16.17 -27.48 10.28
CA ALA A 74 16.61 -27.31 8.90
C ALA A 74 15.66 -26.43 8.08
N VAL A 75 14.34 -26.59 8.23
CA VAL A 75 13.33 -25.75 7.56
C VAL A 75 13.33 -24.32 8.11
N SER A 76 13.45 -24.15 9.43
CA SER A 76 13.58 -22.82 10.04
C SER A 76 14.93 -22.13 9.73
N ALA A 77 16.00 -22.91 9.51
CA ALA A 77 17.31 -22.40 9.08
C ALA A 77 17.45 -22.27 7.55
N ALA A 78 16.56 -22.88 6.77
CA ALA A 78 16.43 -22.76 5.33
C ALA A 78 15.60 -21.53 4.91
N GLU A 79 15.70 -20.43 5.67
CA GLU A 79 15.74 -19.15 4.97
C GLU A 79 16.86 -19.24 3.91
N PRO A 80 16.62 -18.79 2.68
CA PRO A 80 17.37 -19.26 1.52
C PRO A 80 18.87 -18.89 1.63
N LYS A 81 19.69 -19.87 2.01
CA LYS A 81 21.16 -19.82 1.94
C LYS A 81 21.69 -20.17 0.55
N THR A 82 20.95 -19.84 -0.50
CA THR A 82 21.45 -19.84 -1.88
C THR A 82 21.67 -18.40 -2.28
N GLU A 83 22.86 -17.85 -2.04
CA GLU A 83 23.46 -16.65 -2.66
C GLU A 83 22.56 -15.46 -3.07
N ARG A 84 21.40 -15.29 -2.45
CA ARG A 84 20.53 -14.14 -2.65
C ARG A 84 20.68 -13.34 -1.39
N LYS A 85 21.57 -12.34 -1.47
CA LYS A 85 21.75 -11.26 -0.49
C LYS A 85 20.43 -11.03 0.25
N PRO A 86 20.38 -11.13 1.59
CA PRO A 86 19.12 -11.09 2.33
C PRO A 86 18.41 -9.80 1.93
N VAL A 87 17.34 -9.92 1.15
CA VAL A 87 16.47 -8.79 0.86
C VAL A 87 15.65 -8.63 2.14
N ARG A 88 16.29 -8.03 3.15
CA ARG A 88 15.64 -7.57 4.36
C ARG A 88 14.38 -6.85 3.88
N PRO A 89 13.18 -7.19 4.39
CA PRO A 89 11.95 -6.63 3.87
C PRO A 89 12.10 -5.12 3.94
N HIS A 90 12.24 -4.51 2.77
CA HIS A 90 12.66 -3.14 2.58
C HIS A 90 11.49 -2.19 2.90
N ARG A 91 10.61 -2.57 3.83
CA ARG A 91 9.36 -1.87 4.15
C ARG A 91 9.61 -0.41 4.47
N PHE A 92 10.70 -0.12 5.17
CA PHE A 92 11.10 1.26 5.45
C PHE A 92 11.51 2.00 4.18
N SER A 93 12.33 1.40 3.31
CA SER A 93 12.73 2.02 2.03
C SER A 93 11.59 2.10 1.01
N GLU A 94 10.68 1.13 0.96
CA GLU A 94 9.49 1.15 0.09
C GLU A 94 8.50 2.20 0.56
N ALA A 95 8.20 2.25 1.87
CA ALA A 95 7.38 3.31 2.44
C ALA A 95 8.05 4.68 2.26
N PHE A 96 9.37 4.76 2.40
CA PHE A 96 10.13 5.99 2.18
C PHE A 96 10.02 6.46 0.73
N VAL A 97 10.23 5.60 -0.27
CA VAL A 97 10.08 5.95 -1.69
C VAL A 97 8.64 6.35 -2.01
N LEU A 98 7.65 5.63 -1.45
CA LEU A 98 6.23 5.92 -1.61
C LEU A 98 5.85 7.30 -1.04
N LEU A 99 6.42 7.70 0.10
CA LEU A 99 6.17 8.99 0.75
C LEU A 99 7.03 10.11 0.19
N LEU A 100 8.23 9.81 -0.30
CA LEU A 100 9.19 10.81 -0.79
C LEU A 100 8.55 11.67 -1.88
N LEU A 101 7.90 11.04 -2.86
CA LEU A 101 7.31 11.73 -4.00
C LEU A 101 6.17 12.69 -3.61
N PRO A 102 5.13 12.29 -2.85
CA PRO A 102 4.08 13.21 -2.41
C PRO A 102 4.60 14.27 -1.43
N VAL A 103 5.54 13.95 -0.54
CA VAL A 103 6.12 14.93 0.39
C VAL A 103 6.94 15.97 -0.36
N LEU A 104 7.76 15.54 -1.32
CA LEU A 104 8.55 16.45 -2.16
C LEU A 104 7.63 17.34 -3.00
N GLY A 105 6.60 16.76 -3.62
CA GLY A 105 5.60 17.52 -4.38
C GLY A 105 4.87 18.54 -3.52
N LEU A 106 4.48 18.17 -2.30
CA LEU A 106 3.84 19.09 -1.35
C LEU A 106 4.79 20.22 -0.94
N CYS A 107 6.05 19.90 -0.64
CA CYS A 107 7.07 20.89 -0.28
C CYS A 107 7.32 21.88 -1.41
N LEU A 108 7.46 21.38 -2.65
CA LEU A 108 7.58 22.20 -3.84
C LEU A 108 6.33 23.07 -4.06
N TYR A 109 5.13 22.52 -3.87
CA TYR A 109 3.90 23.28 -4.03
C TYR A 109 3.74 24.40 -2.98
N ILE A 110 4.15 24.16 -1.73
CA ILE A 110 4.10 25.18 -0.67
C ILE A 110 5.14 26.29 -0.92
N THR A 111 6.30 25.94 -1.47
CA THR A 111 7.42 26.90 -1.67
C THR A 111 7.32 27.69 -2.98
N LEU A 112 6.93 27.05 -4.08
CA LEU A 112 6.83 27.67 -5.41
C LEU A 112 5.40 27.99 -5.83
N GLY A 113 4.41 27.30 -5.27
CA GLY A 113 3.01 27.44 -5.64
C GLY A 113 2.32 28.57 -4.89
N ARG A 114 0.98 28.61 -5.02
CA ARG A 114 0.10 29.55 -4.33
C ARG A 114 -0.93 28.82 -3.49
N PRO A 115 -0.55 28.29 -2.32
CA PRO A 115 -1.46 27.54 -1.44
C PRO A 115 -2.57 28.41 -0.83
N ASP A 116 -2.37 29.73 -0.84
CA ASP A 116 -3.28 30.76 -0.35
C ASP A 116 -4.45 31.05 -1.30
N VAL A 117 -4.33 30.66 -2.58
CA VAL A 117 -5.38 30.91 -3.57
C VAL A 117 -6.46 29.83 -3.46
N PRO A 118 -7.71 30.20 -3.11
CA PRO A 118 -8.81 29.24 -3.06
C PRO A 118 -9.15 28.73 -4.46
N SER A 119 -9.68 27.50 -4.50
CA SER A 119 -10.14 26.86 -5.73
C SER A 119 -11.17 27.74 -6.46
N ARG A 120 -10.90 28.07 -7.73
CA ARG A 120 -11.79 28.88 -8.60
C ARG A 120 -12.49 27.99 -9.64
N PRO A 121 -13.66 27.40 -9.33
CA PRO A 121 -14.43 26.63 -10.30
C PRO A 121 -14.90 27.52 -11.46
N LEU A 122 -15.17 26.92 -12.62
CA LEU A 122 -15.56 27.66 -13.84
C LEU A 122 -16.76 28.58 -13.60
N ALA A 123 -17.77 28.12 -12.86
CA ALA A 123 -18.94 28.93 -12.51
C ALA A 123 -18.57 30.20 -11.71
N GLY A 124 -17.62 30.10 -10.78
CA GLY A 124 -17.14 31.25 -10.01
C GLY A 124 -16.34 32.24 -10.87
N ARG A 125 -15.62 31.75 -11.88
CA ARG A 125 -14.90 32.60 -12.85
C ARG A 125 -15.83 33.35 -13.77
N LEU A 126 -16.94 32.75 -14.20
CA LEU A 126 -17.95 33.41 -15.04
C LEU A 126 -18.69 34.53 -14.29
N ALA A 127 -18.92 34.35 -12.98
CA ALA A 127 -19.59 35.33 -12.14
C ALA A 127 -18.72 36.57 -11.87
N ASP A 128 -17.43 36.36 -11.57
CA ASP A 128 -16.44 37.42 -11.38
C ASP A 128 -15.18 37.16 -12.25
N PRO A 129 -15.19 37.60 -13.53
CA PRO A 129 -14.12 37.33 -14.49
C PRO A 129 -12.78 37.99 -14.14
N GLY A 130 -12.78 39.01 -13.28
CA GLY A 130 -11.63 39.87 -13.06
C GLY A 130 -11.03 40.35 -14.38
N ASN A 131 -9.74 40.06 -14.61
CA ASN A 131 -8.99 40.45 -15.80
C ASN A 131 -8.77 39.29 -16.80
N ASP A 132 -9.50 38.18 -16.65
CA ASP A 132 -9.37 37.01 -17.51
C ASP A 132 -10.10 37.23 -18.84
N MET A 133 -9.35 37.70 -19.85
CA MET A 133 -9.87 38.03 -21.19
C MET A 133 -10.63 36.87 -21.83
N ALA A 134 -10.21 35.62 -21.61
CA ALA A 134 -10.89 34.46 -22.18
C ALA A 134 -12.30 34.30 -21.60
N VAL A 135 -12.47 34.54 -20.30
CA VAL A 135 -13.78 34.45 -19.63
C VAL A 135 -14.66 35.64 -20.00
N LEU A 136 -14.07 36.83 -20.19
CA LEU A 136 -14.79 38.01 -20.66
C LEU A 136 -15.37 37.82 -22.07
N ILE A 137 -14.60 37.20 -22.98
CA ILE A 137 -15.09 36.88 -24.34
C ILE A 137 -16.26 35.92 -24.28
N VAL A 138 -16.15 34.83 -23.51
CA VAL A 138 -17.25 33.85 -23.36
C VAL A 138 -18.49 34.49 -22.73
N LYS A 139 -18.31 35.42 -21.78
CA LYS A 139 -19.41 36.16 -21.17
C LYS A 139 -20.09 37.11 -22.16
N ALA A 140 -19.31 37.83 -22.98
CA ALA A 140 -19.82 38.72 -24.01
C ALA A 140 -20.56 37.93 -25.12
N GLU A 141 -20.00 36.81 -25.59
CA GLU A 141 -20.63 35.93 -26.56
C GLU A 141 -21.99 35.41 -26.04
N ARG A 142 -22.02 34.97 -24.78
CA ARG A 142 -23.26 34.52 -24.15
C ARG A 142 -24.28 35.65 -24.03
N HIS A 143 -23.86 36.85 -23.63
CA HIS A 143 -24.74 38.03 -23.53
C HIS A 143 -25.36 38.42 -24.88
N LEU A 144 -24.56 38.47 -25.96
CA LEU A 144 -25.01 38.73 -27.32
C LEU A 144 -25.93 37.62 -27.87
N SER A 145 -25.70 36.36 -27.49
CA SER A 145 -26.59 35.26 -27.87
C SER A 145 -27.98 35.36 -27.21
N GLU A 146 -28.03 35.87 -25.98
CA GLU A 146 -29.27 36.09 -25.22
C GLU A 146 -29.94 37.43 -25.60
N ASN A 147 -29.17 38.44 -26.04
CA ASN A 147 -29.63 39.78 -26.42
C ASN A 147 -29.12 40.16 -27.84
N PRO A 148 -29.68 39.58 -28.91
CA PRO A 148 -29.17 39.73 -30.27
C PRO A 148 -29.27 41.14 -30.86
N ASP A 149 -30.14 42.00 -30.30
CA ASP A 149 -30.32 43.38 -30.76
C ASP A 149 -29.39 44.40 -30.03
N ASP A 150 -28.55 43.93 -29.10
CA ASP A 150 -27.63 44.80 -28.36
C ASP A 150 -26.36 45.10 -29.18
N GLY A 151 -26.47 46.03 -30.13
CA GLY A 151 -25.40 46.42 -31.04
C GLY A 151 -24.24 47.20 -30.41
N ARG A 152 -24.23 47.41 -29.09
CA ARG A 152 -23.14 48.10 -28.37
C ARG A 152 -22.16 47.15 -27.66
N GLY A 153 -22.50 45.86 -27.60
CA GLY A 153 -21.72 44.83 -26.91
C GLY A 153 -22.06 44.72 -25.42
#